data_AF-A0A2P8WG74-F1
#
_entry.id   AF-A0A2P8WG74-F1
#
_cell.length_a   1.000
_cell.length_b   1.000
_cell.length_c   1.000
_cell.angle_alpha   90.00
_cell.angle_beta   90.00
_cell.angle_gamma   90.00
#
_symmetry.space_group_name_H-M   'P 1'
#
loop_
_entity.id
_entity.type
_entity.pdbx_description
1 polymer ?
#
loop_
_entity_poly.entity_id
_entity_poly.type
_entity_poly.pdbx_seq_one_letter_code
_entity_poly.pdbx_strand_id
1 'polypeptide(L)'
;MANRQARDRAVNSAGGFIRDFKEFLMRGNVVDLAVAVIIGGAFGAVITSFIGDIITPLLLNPALQAAGAEDIAALTFNGIKYGLFLAAVLNFVVIAFVLFLIIRAFEKFKRKQEVEEAEAPAEPSIEEKLNTTLIELTAVMERKL
;
A
#
# COMPACT_ATOMS: atom_id res chain seq x y z
N MET A 1 8.99 57.31 -0.70
CA MET A 1 9.85 56.14 -1.05
C MET A 1 9.73 54.96 -0.06
N ALA A 2 9.07 55.10 1.09
CA ALA A 2 8.95 54.04 2.11
C ALA A 2 7.98 52.87 1.77
N ASN A 3 7.02 53.07 0.85
CA ASN A 3 5.98 52.06 0.55
C ASN A 3 6.44 50.91 -0.38
N ARG A 4 7.56 51.08 -1.11
CA ARG A 4 8.09 50.02 -2.01
C ARG A 4 8.89 48.96 -1.23
N GLN A 5 9.73 49.40 -0.28
CA GLN A 5 10.58 48.52 0.53
C GLN A 5 9.82 47.61 1.52
N ALA A 6 8.58 47.96 1.88
CA ALA A 6 7.72 47.14 2.73
C ALA A 6 7.04 46.01 1.93
N ARG A 7 6.61 46.28 0.68
CA ARG A 7 6.05 45.26 -0.22
C ARG A 7 7.09 44.22 -0.64
N ASP A 8 8.33 44.64 -0.90
CA ASP A 8 9.38 43.74 -1.38
C ASP A 8 9.87 42.75 -0.30
N ARG A 9 9.80 43.12 0.99
CA ARG A 9 10.14 42.22 2.11
C ARG A 9 9.08 41.15 2.39
N ALA A 10 7.80 41.49 2.23
CA ALA A 10 6.71 40.53 2.43
C ALA A 10 6.69 39.44 1.34
N VAL A 11 6.98 39.81 0.08
CA VAL A 11 7.07 38.86 -1.04
C VAL A 11 8.25 37.89 -0.87
N ASN A 12 9.41 38.37 -0.41
CA ASN A 12 10.57 37.51 -0.15
C ASN A 12 10.38 36.58 1.06
N SER A 13 9.63 37.00 2.08
CA SER A 13 9.31 36.16 3.25
C SER A 13 8.31 35.04 2.92
N ALA A 14 7.27 35.33 2.14
CA ALA A 14 6.29 34.33 1.72
C ALA A 14 6.86 33.35 0.69
N GLY A 15 7.71 33.85 -0.22
CA GLY A 15 8.47 33.01 -1.17
C GLY A 15 9.49 32.10 -0.47
N GLY A 16 10.08 32.56 0.63
CA GLY A 16 10.97 31.75 1.48
C GLY A 16 10.27 30.55 2.09
N PHE A 17 9.16 30.76 2.81
CA PHE A 17 8.41 29.66 3.43
C PHE A 17 7.90 28.62 2.43
N ILE A 18 7.35 29.06 1.29
CA ILE A 18 6.84 28.13 0.25
C ILE A 18 7.99 27.35 -0.39
N ARG A 19 9.16 27.97 -0.57
CA ARG A 19 10.36 27.30 -1.09
C ARG A 19 10.92 26.29 -0.10
N ASP A 20 11.03 26.66 1.17
CA ASP A 20 11.49 25.78 2.26
C ASP A 20 10.53 24.59 2.44
N PHE A 21 9.22 24.83 2.35
CA PHE A 21 8.20 23.79 2.37
C PHE A 21 8.29 22.86 1.16
N LYS A 22 8.51 23.40 -0.05
CA LYS A 22 8.74 22.59 -1.25
C LYS A 22 10.00 21.74 -1.10
N GLU A 23 11.11 22.30 -0.62
CA GLU A 23 12.35 21.55 -0.36
C GLU A 23 12.17 20.45 0.69
N PHE A 24 11.35 20.69 1.73
CA PHE A 24 10.98 19.67 2.69
C PHE A 24 10.16 18.53 2.07
N LEU A 25 9.15 18.87 1.26
CA LEU A 25 8.31 17.88 0.58
C LEU A 25 9.09 17.09 -0.48
N MET A 26 10.06 17.70 -1.17
CA MET A 26 10.87 17.03 -2.20
C MET A 26 11.91 16.07 -1.59
N ARG A 27 12.02 15.97 -0.27
CA ARG A 27 12.79 14.89 0.37
C ARG A 27 12.12 13.56 0.01
N GLY A 28 12.82 12.70 -0.73
CA GLY A 28 12.26 11.44 -1.27
C GLY A 28 11.47 10.62 -0.23
N ASN A 29 12.01 10.50 0.99
CA ASN A 29 11.35 9.78 2.08
C ASN A 29 9.96 10.34 2.49
N VAL A 30 9.68 11.63 2.29
CA VAL A 30 8.38 12.25 2.63
C VAL A 30 7.35 12.01 1.52
N VAL A 31 7.77 12.09 0.26
CA VAL A 31 6.89 11.81 -0.89
C VAL A 31 6.47 10.35 -0.88
N ASP A 32 7.41 9.43 -0.72
CA ASP A 32 7.13 7.99 -0.74
C ASP A 32 6.21 7.58 0.42
N LEU A 33 6.41 8.16 1.60
CA LEU A 33 5.53 7.95 2.75
C LEU A 33 4.13 8.53 2.51
N ALA A 34 4.03 9.73 1.93
CA ALA A 34 2.73 10.33 1.61
C ALA A 34 1.95 9.48 0.60
N VAL A 35 2.62 8.97 -0.43
CA VAL A 35 2.03 8.08 -1.43
C VAL A 35 1.58 6.76 -0.79
N ALA A 36 2.41 6.16 0.06
CA ALA A 36 2.06 4.92 0.77
C ALA A 36 0.81 5.07 1.65
N VAL A 37 0.70 6.18 2.38
CA VAL A 37 -0.48 6.45 3.24
C VAL A 37 -1.74 6.69 2.42
N ILE A 38 -1.66 7.46 1.33
CA ILE A 38 -2.82 7.74 0.46
C ILE A 38 -3.32 6.46 -0.22
N ILE A 39 -2.40 5.67 -0.79
CA ILE A 39 -2.74 4.40 -1.43
C ILE A 39 -3.26 3.40 -0.40
N GLY A 40 -2.64 3.31 0.78
CA GLY A 40 -3.10 2.45 1.86
C GLY A 40 -4.52 2.78 2.32
N GLY A 41 -4.83 4.07 2.48
CA GLY A 41 -6.18 4.53 2.82
C GLY A 41 -7.21 4.21 1.73
N ALA A 42 -6.88 4.50 0.46
CA ALA A 42 -7.76 4.21 -0.67
C ALA A 42 -8.00 2.69 -0.83
N PHE A 43 -6.96 1.88 -0.73
CA PHE A 43 -7.04 0.42 -0.81
C PHE A 43 -7.87 -0.17 0.33
N GLY A 44 -7.71 0.33 1.56
CA GLY A 44 -8.53 -0.05 2.70
C GLY A 44 -10.02 0.22 2.47
N ALA A 45 -10.37 1.34 1.83
CA ALA A 45 -11.75 1.65 1.46
C ALA A 45 -12.31 0.66 0.43
N VAL A 46 -11.52 0.27 -0.59
CA VAL A 46 -11.92 -0.75 -1.57
C VAL A 46 -12.18 -2.10 -0.89
N ILE A 47 -11.29 -2.53 0.01
CA ILE A 47 -11.49 -3.77 0.77
C ILE A 47 -12.76 -3.70 1.61
N THR A 48 -12.98 -2.59 2.30
CA THR A 48 -14.16 -2.40 3.15
C THR A 48 -15.45 -2.47 2.32
N SER A 49 -15.50 -1.81 1.17
CA SER A 49 -16.64 -1.88 0.23
C SER A 49 -16.83 -3.28 -0.35
N PHE A 50 -15.76 -3.96 -0.78
CA PHE A 50 -15.87 -5.34 -1.25
C PHE A 50 -16.50 -6.27 -0.20
N ILE A 51 -16.15 -6.06 1.07
CA ILE A 51 -16.68 -6.90 2.15
C ILE A 51 -18.10 -6.50 2.52
N GLY A 52 -18.36 -5.21 2.71
CA GLY A 52 -19.68 -4.70 3.09
C GLY A 52 -20.72 -4.91 1.98
N ASP A 53 -20.36 -4.64 0.74
CA ASP A 53 -21.29 -4.54 -0.38
C ASP A 53 -21.42 -5.82 -1.19
N ILE A 54 -20.43 -6.73 -1.12
CA ILE A 54 -20.43 -7.99 -1.88
C ILE A 54 -20.44 -9.20 -0.95
N ILE A 55 -19.44 -9.34 -0.09
CA ILE A 55 -19.29 -10.54 0.75
C ILE A 55 -20.42 -10.66 1.78
N THR A 56 -20.72 -9.58 2.50
CA THR A 56 -21.75 -9.59 3.56
C THR A 56 -23.14 -9.96 3.03
N PRO A 57 -23.67 -9.33 1.96
CA PRO A 57 -24.98 -9.71 1.44
C PRO A 57 -25.01 -11.09 0.77
N LEU A 58 -23.90 -11.56 0.18
CA LEU A 58 -23.87 -12.85 -0.54
C LEU A 58 -23.62 -14.06 0.37
N LEU A 59 -22.81 -13.91 1.42
CA LEU A 59 -22.45 -15.01 2.33
C LEU A 59 -23.17 -14.89 3.67
N LEU A 60 -23.28 -13.68 4.23
CA LEU A 60 -23.78 -13.48 5.57
C LEU A 60 -25.31 -13.44 5.61
N ASN A 61 -25.97 -12.66 4.74
CA ASN A 61 -27.44 -12.57 4.74
C ASN A 61 -28.16 -13.93 4.57
N PRO A 62 -27.78 -14.81 3.62
CA PRO A 62 -28.40 -16.13 3.51
C PRO A 62 -28.05 -17.06 4.67
N ALA A 63 -26.84 -16.95 5.26
CA ALA A 63 -26.48 -17.71 6.45
C ALA A 63 -27.23 -17.23 7.71
N LEU A 64 -27.45 -15.93 7.84
CA LEU A 64 -28.23 -15.30 8.93
C LEU A 64 -29.72 -15.64 8.83
N GLN A 65 -30.28 -15.63 7.62
CA GLN A 65 -31.65 -16.09 7.37
C GLN A 65 -31.83 -17.57 7.71
N ALA A 66 -30.87 -18.42 7.34
CA ALA A 66 -30.90 -19.85 7.70
C ALA A 66 -30.76 -20.09 9.22
N ALA A 67 -30.11 -19.17 9.94
CA ALA A 67 -29.94 -19.21 11.40
C ALA A 67 -31.09 -18.54 12.19
N GLY A 68 -32.10 -17.97 11.52
CA GLY A 68 -33.21 -17.26 12.18
C GLY A 68 -32.82 -15.94 12.83
N ALA A 69 -31.65 -15.40 12.50
CA ALA A 69 -31.12 -14.15 13.01
C ALA A 69 -31.04 -13.14 11.86
N GLU A 70 -32.21 -12.73 11.35
CA GLU A 70 -32.34 -11.76 10.25
C GLU A 70 -31.65 -10.42 10.54
N ASP A 71 -31.42 -10.13 11.82
CA ASP A 71 -30.70 -8.94 12.25
C ASP A 71 -29.89 -9.23 13.53
N ILE A 72 -28.67 -9.76 13.37
CA ILE A 72 -27.73 -9.96 14.50
C ILE A 72 -27.54 -8.64 15.27
N ALA A 73 -27.59 -7.49 14.58
CA ALA A 73 -27.45 -6.18 15.21
C ALA A 73 -28.64 -5.82 16.13
N ALA A 74 -29.81 -6.42 15.92
CA ALA A 74 -31.01 -6.22 16.73
C ALA A 74 -31.06 -7.11 17.99
N LEU A 75 -30.10 -8.03 18.17
CA LEU A 75 -30.06 -8.90 19.36
C LEU A 75 -29.83 -8.08 20.64
N THR A 76 -30.74 -8.26 21.59
CA THR A 76 -30.71 -7.62 22.90
C THR A 76 -30.83 -8.65 24.01
N PHE A 77 -30.01 -8.51 25.05
CA PHE A 77 -30.06 -9.34 26.26
C PHE A 77 -30.18 -8.38 27.44
N ASN A 78 -31.28 -8.48 28.19
CA ASN A 78 -31.58 -7.59 29.31
C ASN A 78 -31.49 -6.08 28.97
N GLY A 79 -31.89 -5.69 27.75
CA GLY A 79 -31.84 -4.30 27.29
C GLY A 79 -30.47 -3.84 26.75
N ILE A 80 -29.43 -4.69 26.80
CA ILE A 80 -28.11 -4.41 26.23
C ILE A 80 -28.08 -4.89 24.78
N LYS A 81 -27.82 -3.97 23.84
CA LYS A 81 -27.67 -4.24 22.40
C LYS A 81 -26.29 -4.83 22.07
N TYR A 82 -26.03 -6.06 22.51
CA TYR A 82 -24.78 -6.77 22.19
C TYR A 82 -24.70 -7.19 20.71
N GLY A 83 -25.84 -7.21 20.02
CA GLY A 83 -25.92 -7.51 18.60
C GLY A 83 -25.00 -6.66 17.72
N LEU A 84 -24.95 -5.35 17.98
CA LEU A 84 -24.10 -4.43 17.22
C LEU A 84 -22.61 -4.73 17.40
N PHE A 85 -22.20 -5.08 18.62
CA PHE A 85 -20.84 -5.48 18.90
C PHE A 85 -20.49 -6.81 18.22
N LEU A 86 -21.39 -7.80 18.29
CA LEU A 86 -21.19 -9.09 17.64
C LEU A 86 -21.09 -8.96 16.11
N ALA A 87 -21.93 -8.12 15.50
CA ALA A 87 -21.85 -7.80 14.08
C ALA A 87 -20.51 -7.14 13.71
N ALA A 88 -20.02 -6.22 14.54
CA ALA A 88 -18.71 -5.58 14.33
C ALA A 88 -17.54 -6.58 14.43
N VAL A 89 -17.58 -7.49 15.40
CA VAL A 89 -16.58 -8.56 15.55
C VAL A 89 -16.60 -9.50 14.34
N LEU A 90 -17.79 -9.89 13.88
CA LEU A 90 -17.94 -10.77 12.73
C LEU A 90 -17.40 -10.10 11.46
N ASN A 91 -17.75 -8.83 11.23
CA ASN A 91 -17.20 -8.04 10.13
C ASN A 91 -15.67 -7.96 10.18
N PHE A 92 -15.09 -7.71 11.36
CA PHE A 92 -13.63 -7.70 11.54
C PHE A 92 -12.98 -9.03 11.16
N VAL A 93 -13.57 -10.17 11.58
CA VAL A 93 -13.07 -11.50 11.24
C VAL A 93 -13.15 -11.75 9.72
N VAL A 94 -14.23 -11.32 9.05
CA VAL A 94 -14.37 -11.44 7.60
C VAL A 94 -13.31 -10.58 6.88
N ILE A 95 -13.07 -9.35 7.33
CA ILE A 95 -12.01 -8.48 6.79
C ILE A 95 -10.64 -9.12 6.92
N ALA A 96 -10.32 -9.62 8.12
CA ALA A 96 -9.05 -10.31 8.35
C ALA A 96 -8.90 -11.55 7.45
N PHE A 97 -9.98 -12.32 7.27
CA PHE A 97 -9.97 -13.52 6.43
C PHE A 97 -9.80 -13.20 4.94
N VAL A 98 -10.50 -12.20 4.41
CA VAL A 98 -10.36 -11.77 3.02
C VAL A 98 -8.97 -11.20 2.77
N LEU A 99 -8.45 -10.36 3.66
CA LEU A 99 -7.09 -9.83 3.56
C LEU A 99 -6.05 -10.96 3.55
N PHE A 100 -6.23 -11.96 4.42
CA PHE A 100 -5.40 -13.16 4.44
C PHE A 100 -5.43 -13.92 3.11
N LEU A 101 -6.61 -14.13 2.51
CA LEU A 101 -6.72 -14.80 1.21
C LEU A 101 -6.01 -14.02 0.10
N ILE A 102 -6.14 -12.69 0.10
CA ILE A 102 -5.47 -11.81 -0.87
C ILE A 102 -3.95 -11.93 -0.72
N ILE A 103 -3.42 -11.75 0.49
CA ILE A 103 -1.97 -11.84 0.76
C ILE A 103 -1.44 -13.22 0.34
N ARG A 104 -2.13 -14.30 0.73
CA ARG A 104 -1.77 -15.67 0.35
C ARG A 104 -1.81 -15.90 -1.16
N ALA A 105 -2.76 -15.28 -1.87
CA ALA A 105 -2.81 -15.35 -3.33
C ALA A 105 -1.61 -14.63 -3.95
N PHE A 106 -1.30 -13.41 -3.50
CA PHE A 106 -0.14 -12.65 -3.95
C PHE A 106 1.17 -13.39 -3.67
N GLU A 107 1.36 -13.97 -2.49
CA GLU A 107 2.52 -14.79 -2.15
C GLU A 107 2.66 -16.00 -3.10
N LYS A 108 1.54 -16.65 -3.45
CA LYS A 108 1.54 -17.77 -4.40
C LYS A 108 1.91 -17.32 -5.82
N PHE A 109 1.48 -16.15 -6.26
CA PHE A 109 1.84 -15.59 -7.57
C PHE A 109 3.29 -15.14 -7.63
N LYS A 110 3.78 -14.48 -6.57
CA LYS A 110 5.17 -14.00 -6.49
C LYS A 110 6.16 -15.17 -6.42
N ARG A 111 5.86 -16.20 -5.64
CA ARG A 111 6.65 -17.44 -5.60
C ARG A 111 6.67 -18.17 -6.95
N LYS A 112 5.62 -18.04 -7.76
CA LYS A 112 5.59 -18.62 -9.11
C LYS A 112 6.49 -17.85 -10.08
N GLN A 113 6.53 -16.52 -9.98
CA GLN A 113 7.46 -15.68 -10.77
C GLN A 113 8.92 -15.92 -10.39
N GLU A 114 9.25 -16.01 -9.09
CA GLU A 114 10.63 -16.27 -8.64
C GLU A 114 11.15 -17.65 -9.08
N VAL A 115 10.27 -18.66 -9.20
CA VAL A 115 10.66 -20.00 -9.70
C VAL A 115 10.83 -20.00 -11.22
N GLU A 116 10.01 -19.23 -11.95
CA GLU A 116 10.09 -19.09 -13.41
C GLU A 116 11.30 -18.24 -13.85
N GLU A 117 11.68 -17.25 -13.04
CA GLU A 117 12.88 -16.43 -13.23
C GLU A 117 14.18 -17.16 -12.81
N ALA A 118 14.10 -18.12 -11.89
CA ALA A 118 15.22 -19.00 -11.54
C ALA A 118 15.48 -20.11 -12.59
N GLU A 119 14.49 -20.46 -13.42
CA GLU A 119 14.64 -21.40 -14.54
C GLU A 119 15.01 -20.72 -15.87
N ALA A 120 14.76 -19.40 -16.00
CA ALA A 120 15.41 -18.61 -17.04
C ALA A 120 16.91 -18.47 -16.71
N PRO A 121 17.84 -18.56 -17.68
CA PRO A 121 19.23 -18.22 -17.42
C PRO A 121 19.24 -16.78 -16.89
N ALA A 122 19.55 -16.61 -15.61
CA ALA A 122 19.56 -15.30 -14.97
C ALA A 122 20.42 -14.38 -15.82
N GLU A 123 19.82 -13.34 -16.41
CA GLU A 123 20.62 -12.32 -17.05
C GLU A 123 21.53 -11.72 -15.97
N PRO A 124 22.86 -11.72 -16.15
CA PRO A 124 23.75 -11.23 -15.13
C PRO A 124 23.36 -9.80 -14.76
N SER A 125 23.35 -9.52 -13.46
CA SER A 125 23.02 -8.20 -12.93
C SER A 125 23.94 -7.12 -13.53
N ILE A 126 23.56 -5.84 -13.49
CA ILE A 126 24.41 -4.77 -14.03
C ILE A 126 25.80 -4.79 -13.36
N GLU A 127 25.88 -5.11 -12.06
CA GLU A 127 27.15 -5.27 -11.34
C GLU A 127 27.96 -6.46 -11.87
N GLU A 128 27.30 -7.58 -12.14
CA GLU A 128 27.96 -8.77 -12.69
C GLU A 128 28.42 -8.55 -14.15
N LYS A 129 27.64 -7.82 -14.96
CA LYS A 129 28.02 -7.35 -16.31
C LYS A 129 29.20 -6.37 -16.26
N LEU A 130 29.25 -5.48 -15.27
CA LEU A 130 30.37 -4.55 -15.10
C LEU A 130 31.65 -5.29 -14.67
N ASN A 131 31.54 -6.24 -13.74
CA ASN A 131 32.67 -7.03 -13.27
C ASN A 131 33.23 -7.95 -14.37
N THR A 132 32.34 -8.61 -15.12
CA THR A 132 32.74 -9.46 -16.26
C THR A 132 33.40 -8.65 -17.38
N THR A 133 32.86 -7.48 -17.73
CA THR A 133 33.48 -6.60 -18.74
C THR A 133 34.82 -6.03 -18.31
N LEU A 134 35.02 -5.72 -17.02
CA LEU A 134 36.34 -5.30 -16.49
C LEU A 134 37.37 -6.44 -16.58
N ILE A 135 36.97 -7.68 -16.28
CA ILE A 135 37.84 -8.85 -16.42
C ILE A 135 38.21 -9.09 -17.90
N GLU A 136 37.23 -8.99 -18.81
CA GLU A 136 37.48 -9.13 -20.25
C GLU A 136 38.41 -8.04 -20.80
N LEU A 137 38.22 -6.77 -20.42
CA LEU A 137 39.09 -5.67 -20.80
C LEU A 137 40.53 -5.88 -20.31
N THR A 138 40.70 -6.37 -19.09
CA THR A 138 42.01 -6.67 -18.51
C THR A 138 42.72 -7.76 -19.30
N ALA A 139 42.02 -8.85 -19.64
CA ALA A 139 42.56 -9.95 -20.44
C ALA A 139 42.94 -9.52 -21.87
N VAL A 140 42.21 -8.57 -22.47
CA VAL A 140 42.54 -8.01 -23.79
C VAL A 140 43.78 -7.13 -23.76
N MET A 141 43.99 -6.38 -22.69
CA MET A 141 45.20 -5.57 -22.52
C MET A 141 46.44 -6.46 -22.33
N GLU A 142 46.35 -7.51 -21.51
CA GLU A 142 47.46 -8.46 -21.32
C GLU A 142 47.83 -9.19 -22.62
N ARG A 143 46.85 -9.49 -23.47
CA ARG A 143 47.09 -10.20 -24.74
C ARG A 143 47.69 -9.31 -25.84
N LYS A 144 47.65 -7.98 -25.69
CA LYS A 144 48.18 -7.00 -26.66
C LYS A 144 49.52 -6.37 -26.25
N LEU A 145 49.99 -6.64 -25.04
CA LEU A 145 51.34 -6.33 -24.55
C LEU A 145 52.29 -7.51 -24.83
#